data_AF-A0A392R3D8-F1
#
_entry.id   AF-A0A392R3D8-F1
#
_cell.length_a   1.000
_cell.length_b   1.000
_cell.length_c   1.000
_cell.angle_alpha   90.00
_cell.angle_beta   90.00
_cell.angle_gamma   90.00
#
_symmetry.space_group_name_H-M   'P 1'
#
loop_
_entity.id
_entity.type
_entity.pdbx_description
1 polymer ?
#
loop_
_entity_poly.entity_id
_entity_poly.type
_entity_poly.pdbx_seq_one_letter_code
_entity_poly.pdbx_strand_id
1 'polypeptide(L)'
;MKNKANTALNKIHQLIGKSPPDQMAALNSCASKYDAIVVAVIPSAIAALQNGNPKFAEQSANDAAIDANGCENRSSGKLPLAAENNAMRDASVITAAIIRNLL
;
A
#
# COMPACT_ATOMS: atom_id res chain seq x y z
N MET A 1 -3.02 -9.13 0.26
CA MET A 1 -2.22 -7.92 0.50
C MET A 1 -0.99 -7.83 -0.42
N LYS A 2 0.05 -8.66 -0.26
CA LYS A 2 1.32 -8.56 -1.05
C LYS A 2 1.17 -8.45 -2.57
N ASN A 3 0.36 -9.32 -3.17
CA ASN A 3 0.15 -9.27 -4.62
C ASN A 3 -0.46 -7.94 -5.08
N LYS A 4 -1.40 -7.37 -4.31
CA LYS A 4 -2.02 -6.07 -4.63
C LYS A 4 -1.01 -4.92 -4.53
N ALA A 5 -0.13 -4.95 -3.52
CA ALA A 5 0.95 -3.98 -3.38
C ALA A 5 1.92 -4.02 -4.58
N ASN A 6 2.35 -5.23 -4.98
CA ASN A 6 3.21 -5.40 -6.15
C ASN A 6 2.53 -4.97 -7.46
N THR A 7 1.25 -5.28 -7.64
CA THR A 7 0.49 -4.83 -8.82
C THR A 7 0.46 -3.31 -8.90
N ALA A 8 0.17 -2.62 -7.80
CA ALA A 8 0.16 -1.18 -7.74
C ALA A 8 1.56 -0.58 -7.99
N LEU A 9 2.60 -1.11 -7.35
CA LEU A 9 3.98 -0.66 -7.55
C LEU A 9 4.43 -0.79 -9.01
N ASN A 10 4.13 -1.93 -9.63
CA ASN A 10 4.42 -2.15 -11.05
C ASN A 10 3.68 -1.15 -11.94
N LYS A 11 2.40 -0.86 -11.64
CA LYS A 11 1.62 0.15 -12.37
C LYS A 11 2.23 1.54 -12.20
N ILE A 12 2.64 1.92 -11.00
CA ILE A 12 3.31 3.21 -10.73
C ILE A 12 4.58 3.33 -11.57
N HIS A 13 5.45 2.32 -11.57
CA HIS A 13 6.68 2.34 -12.38
C HIS A 13 6.39 2.48 -13.89
N GLN A 14 5.34 1.82 -14.40
CA GLN A 14 4.92 1.99 -15.80
C GLN A 14 4.43 3.41 -16.11
N LEU A 15 3.81 4.09 -15.13
CA LEU A 15 3.30 5.44 -15.29
C LEU A 15 4.40 6.50 -15.21
N ILE A 16 5.42 6.32 -14.37
CA ILE A 16 6.53 7.28 -14.25
C ILE A 16 7.19 7.54 -15.61
N GLY A 17 7.38 6.51 -16.45
CA GLY A 17 7.97 6.67 -17.78
C GLY A 17 7.05 7.27 -18.85
N LYS A 18 5.76 7.51 -18.54
CA LYS A 18 4.73 7.90 -19.52
C LYS A 18 3.93 9.15 -19.13
N SER A 19 4.05 9.59 -17.88
CA SER A 19 3.22 10.66 -17.33
C SER A 19 3.91 12.03 -17.50
N PRO A 20 3.12 13.11 -17.59
CA PRO A 20 3.67 14.45 -17.68
C PRO A 20 4.44 14.87 -16.39
N PRO A 21 5.33 15.87 -16.48
CA PRO A 21 6.19 16.26 -15.35
C PRO A 21 5.45 16.67 -14.06
N ASP A 22 4.24 17.22 -14.19
CA ASP A 22 3.37 17.62 -13.08
C ASP A 22 2.83 16.44 -12.26
N GLN A 23 2.81 15.23 -12.85
CA GLN A 23 2.42 13.99 -12.15
C GLN A 23 3.60 13.19 -11.60
N MET A 24 4.82 13.43 -12.10
CA MET A 24 6.01 12.65 -11.72
C MET A 24 6.29 12.70 -10.22
N ALA A 25 6.18 13.87 -9.58
CA ALA A 25 6.43 14.00 -8.15
C ALA A 25 5.47 13.15 -7.30
N ALA A 26 4.18 13.14 -7.67
CA ALA A 26 3.17 12.34 -7.00
C ALA A 26 3.39 10.84 -7.24
N LEU A 27 3.72 10.43 -8.47
CA LEU A 27 4.02 9.04 -8.81
C LEU A 27 5.27 8.52 -8.09
N ASN A 28 6.34 9.32 -8.01
CA ASN A 28 7.55 8.95 -7.26
C ASN A 28 7.26 8.81 -5.76
N SER A 29 6.48 9.73 -5.19
CA SER A 29 6.04 9.60 -3.79
C SER A 29 5.24 8.31 -3.56
N CYS A 30 4.38 7.95 -4.50
CA CYS A 30 3.64 6.69 -4.46
C CYS A 30 4.52 5.47 -4.60
N ALA A 31 5.52 5.51 -5.49
CA ALA A 31 6.49 4.42 -5.63
C ALA A 31 7.20 4.16 -4.30
N SER A 32 7.68 5.20 -3.62
CA SER A 32 8.34 5.07 -2.32
C SER A 32 7.43 4.47 -1.24
N LYS A 33 6.15 4.87 -1.20
CA LYS A 33 5.17 4.30 -0.26
C LYS A 33 4.91 2.82 -0.54
N TYR A 34 4.66 2.47 -1.79
CA TYR A 34 4.40 1.08 -2.16
C TYR A 34 5.63 0.18 -2.00
N ASP A 35 6.83 0.71 -2.24
CA ASP A 35 8.07 0.02 -1.95
C ASP A 35 8.18 -0.29 -0.46
N ALA A 36 7.98 0.71 0.41
CA ALA A 36 7.94 0.52 1.86
C ALA A 36 6.89 -0.52 2.30
N ILE A 37 5.70 -0.53 1.69
CA ILE A 37 4.68 -1.55 1.94
C ILE A 37 5.22 -2.96 1.63
N VAL A 38 5.86 -3.13 0.48
CA VAL A 38 6.35 -4.41 -0.02
C VAL A 38 7.54 -4.92 0.78
N VAL A 39 8.52 -4.06 1.07
CA VAL A 39 9.81 -4.45 1.65
C VAL A 39 9.85 -4.41 3.17
N ALA A 40 8.98 -3.60 3.80
CA ALA A 40 8.98 -3.43 5.26
C ALA A 40 7.63 -3.80 5.87
N VAL A 41 6.52 -3.13 5.51
CA VAL A 41 5.24 -3.25 6.23
C VAL A 41 4.69 -4.68 6.19
N ILE A 42 4.64 -5.31 5.00
CA ILE A 42 4.15 -6.70 4.88
C ILE A 42 5.06 -7.69 5.62
N PRO A 43 6.40 -7.70 5.42
CA PRO A 43 7.29 -8.56 6.20
C PRO A 43 7.18 -8.37 7.71
N SER A 44 7.08 -7.13 8.18
CA SER A 44 6.91 -6.81 9.61
C SER A 44 5.59 -7.35 10.16
N ALA A 45 4.48 -7.25 9.42
CA ALA A 45 3.20 -7.84 9.82
C ALA A 45 3.29 -9.37 9.92
N ILE A 46 3.95 -10.02 8.96
CA ILE A 46 4.16 -11.49 8.95
C ILE A 46 5.00 -11.91 10.15
N ALA A 47 6.13 -11.24 10.40
CA ALA A 47 7.00 -11.53 11.53
C ALA A 47 6.28 -11.36 12.87
N ALA A 48 5.44 -10.33 12.99
CA ALA A 48 4.65 -10.11 14.20
C ALA A 48 3.60 -11.21 14.42
N LEU A 49 2.94 -11.71 13.37
CA LEU A 49 2.06 -12.88 13.49
C LEU A 49 2.84 -14.13 13.93
N GLN A 50 4.01 -14.38 13.34
CA GLN A 50 4.86 -15.53 13.69
C GLN A 50 5.35 -15.48 15.14
N ASN A 51 5.60 -14.28 15.66
CA ASN A 51 6.08 -14.06 17.02
C ASN A 51 4.95 -13.86 18.05
N GLY A 52 3.69 -14.09 17.69
CA GLY A 52 2.56 -13.99 18.61
C GLY A 52 2.18 -12.55 19.01
N ASN A 53 2.49 -11.57 18.16
CA ASN A 53 2.08 -10.16 18.33
C ASN A 53 1.06 -9.74 17.24
N PRO A 54 -0.19 -10.23 17.32
CA PRO A 54 -1.23 -9.89 16.36
C PRO A 54 -1.59 -8.40 16.39
N LYS A 55 -1.38 -7.70 17.52
CA LYS A 55 -1.68 -6.27 17.62
C LYS A 55 -0.83 -5.43 16.68
N PHE A 56 0.47 -5.71 16.64
CA PHE A 56 1.37 -5.03 15.72
C PHE A 56 1.11 -5.41 14.25
N ALA A 57 0.69 -6.66 14.00
CA ALA A 57 0.30 -7.08 12.65
C ALA A 57 -0.98 -6.39 12.16
N GLU A 58 -2.00 -6.20 13.02
CA GLU A 58 -3.21 -5.43 12.73
C GLU A 58 -2.83 -3.98 12.37
N GLN A 59 -1.98 -3.35 13.19
CA GLN A 59 -1.50 -2.00 12.95
C GLN A 59 -0.77 -1.89 11.60
N SER A 60 0.15 -2.79 11.30
CA SER A 60 0.89 -2.80 10.04
C SER A 60 -0.06 -2.95 8.83
N ALA A 61 -1.10 -3.77 8.93
CA ALA A 61 -2.10 -3.89 7.87
C ALA A 61 -2.89 -2.58 7.66
N ASN A 62 -3.27 -1.90 8.74
CA ASN A 62 -3.94 -0.60 8.68
C ASN A 62 -3.03 0.50 8.09
N ASP A 63 -1.75 0.53 8.46
CA ASP A 63 -0.78 1.49 7.91
C ASP A 63 -0.67 1.33 6.38
N ALA A 64 -0.64 0.11 5.87
CA ALA A 64 -0.66 -0.14 4.42
C ALA A 64 -1.95 0.36 3.74
N ALA A 65 -3.10 0.34 4.42
CA ALA A 65 -4.34 0.93 3.89
C ALA A 65 -4.25 2.47 3.83
N ILE A 66 -3.66 3.09 4.85
CA ILE A 66 -3.44 4.55 4.92
C ILE A 66 -2.50 4.99 3.80
N ASP A 67 -1.40 4.27 3.59
CA ASP A 67 -0.43 4.60 2.55
C ASP A 67 -1.01 4.46 1.13
N ALA A 68 -1.78 3.41 0.86
CA ALA A 68 -2.50 3.27 -0.41
C ALA A 68 -3.49 4.42 -0.65
N ASN A 69 -4.21 4.86 0.39
CA ASN A 69 -5.15 5.98 0.28
C ASN A 69 -4.43 7.33 0.12
N GLY A 70 -3.27 7.49 0.75
CA GLY A 70 -2.43 8.68 0.63
C GLY A 70 -1.92 8.93 -0.80
N CYS A 71 -1.92 7.90 -1.65
CA CYS A 71 -1.57 7.99 -3.06
C CYS A 71 -2.65 8.60 -3.95
N GLU A 72 -3.93 8.44 -3.61
CA GLU A 72 -5.03 9.09 -4.33
C GLU A 72 -5.06 10.60 -4.08
N ASN A 73 -4.83 11.01 -2.82
CA ASN A 73 -5.15 12.37 -2.34
C ASN A 73 -4.07 13.44 -2.58
N ARG A 74 -2.87 13.07 -3.04
CA ARG A 74 -1.72 14.00 -3.19
C ARG A 74 -1.51 14.57 -4.59
N SER A 75 -2.35 14.19 -5.55
CA SER A 75 -2.14 14.57 -6.95
C SER A 75 -3.02 15.77 -7.32
N SER A 76 -2.42 16.79 -7.94
CA SER A 76 -3.11 17.96 -8.52
C SER A 76 -4.00 17.59 -9.72
N GLY A 77 -4.03 16.31 -10.10
CA GLY A 77 -4.94 15.69 -11.05
C GLY A 77 -4.99 14.19 -10.81
N LYS A 78 -6.13 13.55 -11.08
CA LYS A 78 -6.39 12.14 -10.74
C LYS A 78 -5.37 11.20 -11.39
N LEU A 79 -4.51 10.58 -10.59
CA LEU A 79 -3.60 9.53 -11.09
C LEU A 79 -4.41 8.31 -11.55
N PRO A 80 -4.00 7.61 -12.62
CA PRO A 80 -4.65 6.38 -13.08
C PRO A 80 -4.23 5.18 -12.21
N LEU A 81 -4.46 5.29 -10.90
CA LEU A 81 -4.12 4.32 -9.86
C LEU A 81 -5.32 3.95 -8.96
N ALA A 82 -6.49 4.56 -9.18
CA ALA A 82 -7.65 4.36 -8.30
C ALA A 82 -8.04 2.90 -8.10
N ALA A 83 -7.99 2.08 -9.15
CA ALA A 83 -8.31 0.66 -9.05
C ALA A 83 -7.28 -0.09 -8.18
N GLU A 84 -6.00 0.15 -8.41
CA GLU A 84 -4.89 -0.47 -7.70
C GLU A 84 -4.82 -0.01 -6.22
N ASN A 85 -5.03 1.28 -5.97
CA ASN A 85 -5.05 1.87 -4.63
C ASN A 85 -6.24 1.34 -3.82
N ASN A 86 -7.44 1.27 -4.43
CA ASN A 86 -8.62 0.70 -3.78
C ASN A 86 -8.43 -0.79 -3.49
N ALA A 87 -7.93 -1.57 -4.46
CA ALA A 87 -7.70 -3.01 -4.26
C ALA A 87 -6.66 -3.28 -3.17
N MET A 88 -5.64 -2.42 -3.04
CA MET A 88 -4.68 -2.52 -1.94
C MET A 88 -5.32 -2.16 -0.60
N ARG A 89 -6.06 -1.04 -0.53
CA ARG A 89 -6.78 -0.60 0.66
C ARG A 89 -7.73 -1.68 1.18
N ASP A 90 -8.56 -2.24 0.31
CA ASP A 90 -9.54 -3.28 0.68
C ASP A 90 -8.83 -4.52 1.21
N ALA A 91 -7.78 -4.97 0.51
CA ALA A 91 -7.00 -6.12 0.95
C ALA A 91 -6.34 -5.89 2.31
N SER A 92 -5.85 -4.67 2.59
CA SER A 92 -5.28 -4.28 3.87
C SER A 92 -6.32 -4.26 4.99
N VAL A 93 -7.48 -3.63 4.77
CA VAL A 93 -8.56 -3.55 5.77
C VAL A 93 -9.10 -4.93 6.11
N ILE A 94 -9.33 -5.78 5.10
CA ILE A 94 -9.75 -7.18 5.32
C ILE A 94 -8.68 -7.94 6.11
N THR A 95 -7.40 -7.74 5.79
CA THR A 95 -6.29 -8.39 6.51
C THR A 95 -6.25 -7.94 7.97
N ALA A 96 -6.40 -6.64 8.25
CA ALA A 96 -6.49 -6.11 9.60
C ALA A 96 -7.68 -6.69 10.37
N ALA A 97 -8.85 -6.75 9.74
CA ALA A 97 -10.06 -7.32 10.34
C ALA A 97 -9.90 -8.82 10.66
N ILE A 98 -9.22 -9.59 9.81
CA ILE A 98 -8.90 -11.00 10.09
C ILE A 98 -7.96 -11.10 11.30
N ILE A 99 -6.87 -10.35 11.30
CA ILE A 99 -5.88 -10.35 12.40
C ILE A 99 -6.52 -9.93 13.72
N ARG A 100 -7.51 -9.03 13.68
CA ARG A 100 -8.26 -8.59 14.85
C ARG A 100 -8.96 -9.74 15.60
N ASN A 101 -9.28 -10.84 14.94
CA ASN A 101 -9.85 -12.03 15.60
C ASN A 101 -8.83 -12.80 16.45
N LEU A 102 -7.55 -12.42 16.39
CA LEU A 102 -6.45 -13.02 17.16
C LEU A 102 -6.06 -12.16 18.39
N LEU A 103 -6.76 -11.05 18.64
CA LEU A 103 -6.47 -10.12 19.75
C LEU A 103 -7.16 -10.52 21.06
#